data_AF-A0A8T0M9J8-F1
#
_entry.id   AF-A0A8T0M9J8-F1
#
_cell.length_a   1.000
_cell.length_b   1.000
_cell.length_c   1.000
_cell.angle_alpha   90.00
_cell.angle_beta   90.00
_cell.angle_gamma   90.00
#
_symmetry.space_group_name_H-M   'P 1'
#
loop_
_entity.id
_entity.type
_entity.pdbx_description
1 polymer ?
#
loop_
_entity_poly.entity_id
_entity_poly.type
_entity_poly.pdbx_seq_one_letter_code
_entity_poly.pdbx_strand_id
1 'polypeptide(L)'
;MQQKLIRSEEFCLQVDAHSYFTNGWDEMLVLDWTRADNEMAVLTTYPHQVYAASNNDEGENPRHGIYPHTCRTYRYGNGYVMFPVCGMISNSETPQLGAFWSDSFSFGKCHAEHNVPADPYLPWLWNSEAFLRSAILWTHGYELYSPSENGSVVSHNYTENENERSWGSAFDEETKTREMELSNNRYRLQVGAPFKGPVDTVELDKYSFGNARTYLQYLEFTGMTYEEGVDDIAACRQLHWVPYTNASAVESIMGDGWKLHPDVHTKGTKGRKDLEAKAGTQLSLEEELSQIDDFFTAAMWRRNAPHKNAE
;
A
#
# COMPACT_ATOMS: atom_id res chain seq x y z
N MET A 1 16.15 0.45 8.58
CA MET A 1 17.22 -0.39 7.99
C MET A 1 16.83 -0.86 6.59
N GLN A 2 15.61 -1.38 6.41
CA GLN A 2 15.04 -1.83 5.12
C GLN A 2 15.17 -0.82 3.97
N GLN A 3 14.80 0.45 4.17
CA GLN A 3 14.86 1.49 3.13
C GLN A 3 16.26 1.66 2.49
N LYS A 4 17.34 1.34 3.22
CA LYS A 4 18.71 1.44 2.69
C LYS A 4 19.12 0.27 1.79
N LEU A 5 18.30 -0.78 1.74
CA LEU A 5 18.57 -2.00 0.97
C LEU A 5 17.89 -1.98 -0.39
N ILE A 6 16.88 -1.12 -0.58
CA ILE A 6 16.19 -0.95 -1.86
C ILE A 6 17.13 -0.23 -2.83
N ARG A 7 17.29 -0.80 -4.02
CA ARG A 7 18.11 -0.30 -5.13
C ARG A 7 17.18 0.10 -6.27
N SER A 8 17.24 -0.64 -7.38
CA SER A 8 16.51 -0.40 -8.62
C SER A 8 15.49 -1.51 -8.91
N GLU A 9 15.03 -2.22 -7.87
CA GLU A 9 13.95 -3.18 -7.97
C GLU A 9 12.67 -2.47 -8.45
N GLU A 10 11.89 -3.15 -9.28
CA GLU A 10 10.64 -2.59 -9.79
C GLU A 10 9.53 -2.66 -8.74
N PHE A 11 9.41 -3.81 -8.08
CA PHE A 11 8.42 -4.08 -7.05
C PHE A 11 9.07 -4.31 -5.69
N CYS A 12 8.42 -3.81 -4.65
CA CYS A 12 8.81 -3.95 -3.26
C CYS A 12 7.69 -4.68 -2.51
N LEU A 13 8.09 -5.67 -1.71
CA LEU A 13 7.22 -6.41 -0.81
C LEU A 13 7.68 -6.17 0.63
N GLN A 14 6.74 -5.78 1.49
CA GLN A 14 6.89 -5.81 2.93
C GLN A 14 5.91 -6.85 3.49
N VAL A 15 6.42 -7.72 4.37
CA VAL A 15 5.65 -8.71 5.10
C VAL A 15 6.24 -8.92 6.50
N ASP A 16 5.42 -9.45 7.39
CA ASP A 16 5.91 -9.94 8.67
C ASP A 16 6.78 -11.19 8.51
N ALA A 17 7.69 -11.41 9.47
CA ALA A 17 8.65 -12.52 9.44
C ALA A 17 7.99 -13.91 9.55
N HIS A 18 6.72 -13.97 9.92
CA HIS A 18 5.93 -15.18 10.12
C HIS A 18 4.77 -15.26 9.11
N SER A 19 5.05 -14.82 7.88
CA SER A 19 4.19 -14.97 6.71
C SER A 19 4.52 -16.22 5.90
N TYR A 20 3.50 -16.75 5.23
CA TYR A 20 3.54 -17.94 4.40
C TYR A 20 3.06 -17.58 3.00
N PHE A 21 3.72 -18.14 1.99
CA PHE A 21 3.46 -17.82 0.59
C PHE A 21 2.98 -19.06 -0.15
N THR A 22 2.00 -18.88 -1.03
CA THR A 22 1.56 -19.93 -1.95
C THR A 22 2.52 -20.04 -3.15
N ASN A 23 2.43 -21.13 -3.90
CA ASN A 23 3.22 -21.28 -5.12
C ASN A 23 2.84 -20.22 -6.16
N GLY A 24 3.84 -19.62 -6.82
CA GLY A 24 3.63 -18.55 -7.81
C GLY A 24 3.14 -17.22 -7.22
N TRP A 25 3.35 -17.00 -5.90
CA TRP A 25 2.89 -15.80 -5.21
C TRP A 25 3.32 -14.50 -5.89
N ASP A 26 4.53 -14.44 -6.43
CA ASP A 26 5.12 -13.25 -7.04
C ASP A 26 4.44 -12.90 -8.36
N GLU A 27 4.27 -13.87 -9.25
CA GLU A 27 3.54 -13.71 -10.51
C GLU A 27 2.10 -13.28 -10.26
N MET A 28 1.45 -13.87 -9.27
CA MET A 28 0.08 -13.56 -8.90
C MET A 28 -0.08 -12.18 -8.26
N LEU A 29 0.89 -11.72 -7.46
CA LEU A 29 0.90 -10.35 -6.94
C LEU A 29 1.09 -9.32 -8.07
N VAL A 30 2.00 -9.58 -9.01
CA VAL A 30 2.19 -8.70 -10.18
C VAL A 30 0.92 -8.67 -11.03
N LEU A 31 0.31 -9.83 -11.31
CA LEU A 31 -0.96 -9.93 -12.03
C LEU A 31 -2.04 -9.11 -11.33
N ASP A 32 -2.21 -9.27 -10.03
CA ASP A 32 -3.23 -8.53 -9.28
C ASP A 32 -2.95 -7.02 -9.27
N TRP A 33 -1.68 -6.62 -9.12
CA TRP A 33 -1.28 -5.23 -9.17
C TRP A 33 -1.57 -4.60 -10.55
N THR A 34 -1.32 -5.31 -11.65
CA THR A 34 -1.67 -4.82 -13.00
C THR A 34 -3.17 -4.62 -13.18
N ARG A 35 -4.00 -5.45 -12.52
CA ARG A 35 -5.46 -5.31 -12.53
C ARG A 35 -5.98 -4.14 -11.72
N ALA A 36 -5.16 -3.52 -10.87
CA ALA A 36 -5.50 -2.25 -10.23
C ALA A 36 -5.53 -1.08 -11.25
N ASP A 37 -4.88 -1.25 -12.40
CA ASP A 37 -4.74 -0.25 -13.47
C ASP A 37 -4.29 1.13 -12.95
N ASN A 38 -3.32 1.12 -12.03
CA ASN A 38 -2.83 2.31 -11.37
C ASN A 38 -1.35 2.12 -10.97
N GLU A 39 -0.44 2.90 -11.56
CA GLU A 39 1.00 2.85 -11.24
C GLU A 39 1.28 3.27 -9.78
N MET A 40 0.39 4.07 -9.19
CA MET A 40 0.47 4.51 -7.79
C MET A 40 -0.21 3.52 -6.82
N ALA A 41 -0.57 2.31 -7.28
CA ALA A 41 -1.21 1.30 -6.44
C ALA A 41 -0.24 0.63 -5.45
N VAL A 42 -0.73 0.46 -4.23
CA VAL A 42 -0.14 -0.38 -3.18
C VAL A 42 -1.19 -1.40 -2.77
N LEU A 43 -0.94 -2.68 -3.07
CA LEU A 43 -1.71 -3.80 -2.57
C LEU A 43 -1.38 -4.00 -1.08
N THR A 44 -2.38 -4.01 -0.22
CA THR A 44 -2.18 -4.13 1.22
C THR A 44 -3.47 -4.54 1.93
N THR A 45 -3.34 -5.46 2.88
CA THR A 45 -4.40 -5.86 3.80
C THR A 45 -3.78 -6.68 4.94
N TYR A 46 -4.53 -6.94 6.00
CA TYR A 46 -4.16 -7.94 6.99
C TYR A 46 -4.38 -9.33 6.40
N PRO A 47 -3.34 -10.13 6.12
CA PRO A 47 -3.51 -11.42 5.46
C PRO A 47 -4.34 -12.40 6.30
N HIS A 48 -4.89 -13.43 5.66
CA HIS A 48 -5.60 -14.50 6.38
C HIS A 48 -4.69 -15.25 7.34
N GLN A 49 -5.28 -15.80 8.41
CA GLN A 49 -4.61 -16.78 9.25
C GLN A 49 -4.20 -17.98 8.40
N VAL A 50 -2.97 -18.46 8.62
CA VAL A 50 -2.52 -19.76 8.09
C VAL A 50 -3.45 -20.85 8.59
N TYR A 51 -4.17 -21.51 7.68
CA TYR A 51 -4.97 -22.68 8.02
C TYR A 51 -4.06 -23.91 8.07
N ALA A 52 -4.29 -24.81 9.02
CA ALA A 52 -3.52 -26.05 9.13
C ALA A 52 -3.55 -26.91 7.85
N ALA A 53 -4.59 -26.76 7.02
CA ALA A 53 -4.70 -27.42 5.71
C ALA A 53 -3.91 -26.72 4.59
N SER A 54 -3.68 -25.40 4.67
CA SER A 54 -2.84 -24.65 3.73
C SER A 54 -1.37 -24.59 4.14
N ASN A 55 -1.03 -25.24 5.26
CA ASN A 55 0.33 -25.43 5.76
C ASN A 55 0.89 -26.80 5.35
N ASN A 56 0.45 -27.35 4.21
CA ASN A 56 1.10 -28.50 3.60
C ASN A 56 2.26 -28.00 2.72
N ASP A 57 3.33 -28.77 2.60
CA ASP A 57 4.49 -28.45 1.74
C ASP A 57 4.14 -28.37 0.24
N GLU A 58 2.87 -28.52 -0.11
CA GLU A 58 2.34 -28.51 -1.48
C GLU A 58 2.09 -27.09 -2.00
N GLY A 59 2.06 -26.08 -1.12
CA GLY A 59 2.00 -24.65 -1.49
C GLY A 59 0.71 -24.26 -2.22
N GLU A 60 -0.40 -24.94 -1.94
CA GLU A 60 -1.70 -24.69 -2.57
C GLU A 60 -2.26 -23.31 -2.20
N ASN A 61 -2.92 -22.64 -3.16
CA ASN A 61 -3.72 -21.45 -2.90
C ASN A 61 -5.22 -21.76 -3.08
N PRO A 62 -5.89 -22.40 -2.09
CA PRO A 62 -7.29 -22.69 -2.20
C PRO A 62 -8.09 -21.39 -2.28
N ARG A 63 -8.81 -21.21 -3.39
CA ARG A 63 -9.68 -20.06 -3.61
C ARG A 63 -10.88 -20.13 -2.67
N HIS A 64 -10.90 -19.29 -1.65
CA HIS A 64 -11.94 -19.24 -0.63
C HIS A 64 -13.13 -18.33 -1.01
N GLY A 65 -12.98 -17.48 -2.03
CA GLY A 65 -14.01 -16.55 -2.49
C GLY A 65 -14.35 -15.43 -1.50
N ILE A 66 -13.64 -15.31 -0.37
CA ILE A 66 -13.81 -14.26 0.63
C ILE A 66 -12.44 -13.88 1.18
N TYR A 67 -12.05 -12.61 1.03
CA TYR A 67 -10.71 -12.10 1.35
C TYR A 67 -10.76 -10.85 2.22
N PRO A 68 -9.70 -10.53 2.99
CA PRO A 68 -9.72 -9.46 3.97
C PRO A 68 -9.74 -8.10 3.27
N HIS A 69 -10.41 -7.14 3.91
CA HIS A 69 -10.50 -5.77 3.44
C HIS A 69 -10.39 -4.81 4.63
N THR A 70 -9.27 -4.10 4.73
CA THR A 70 -9.01 -3.21 5.87
C THR A 70 -9.83 -1.93 5.68
N CYS A 71 -11.02 -1.89 6.30
CA CYS A 71 -11.99 -0.80 6.09
C CYS A 71 -12.62 -0.27 7.38
N ARG A 72 -12.17 -0.72 8.56
CA ARG A 72 -12.67 -0.26 9.85
C ARG A 72 -11.53 0.21 10.72
N THR A 73 -11.85 1.11 11.64
CA THR A 73 -10.98 1.50 12.74
C THR A 73 -11.73 1.41 14.05
N TYR A 74 -10.99 1.30 15.15
CA TYR A 74 -11.50 1.59 16.48
C TYR A 74 -10.40 2.28 17.29
N ARG A 75 -10.79 2.88 18.41
CA ARG A 75 -9.85 3.54 19.32
C ARG A 75 -9.45 2.62 20.45
N TYR A 76 -8.15 2.36 20.60
CA TYR A 76 -7.60 1.56 21.68
C TYR A 76 -6.91 2.43 22.73
N GLY A 77 -7.24 2.19 24.01
CA GLY A 77 -6.62 2.86 25.14
C GLY A 77 -6.63 4.39 24.99
N ASN A 78 -5.42 4.98 24.91
CA ASN A 78 -5.16 6.42 24.86
C ASN A 78 -5.55 7.10 23.52
N GLY A 79 -6.58 6.61 22.82
CA GLY A 79 -7.06 7.14 21.55
C GLY A 79 -6.29 6.69 20.30
N TYR A 80 -5.46 5.64 20.42
CA TYR A 80 -4.72 5.08 19.29
C TYR A 80 -5.67 4.49 18.26
N VAL A 81 -5.37 4.74 16.99
CA VAL A 81 -6.10 4.14 15.88
C VAL A 81 -5.63 2.70 15.76
N MET A 82 -6.58 1.78 15.77
CA MET A 82 -6.37 0.36 15.54
C MET A 82 -7.29 -0.13 14.44
N PHE A 83 -6.84 -1.16 13.74
CA PHE A 83 -7.58 -1.81 12.66
C PHE A 83 -8.07 -3.17 13.14
N PRO A 84 -9.38 -3.40 13.20
CA PRO A 84 -9.88 -4.76 13.29
C PRO A 84 -9.86 -5.39 11.89
N VAL A 85 -9.63 -6.70 11.78
CA VAL A 85 -9.65 -7.47 10.51
C VAL A 85 -11.09 -7.60 9.93
N CYS A 86 -12.00 -6.70 10.27
CA CYS A 86 -13.44 -6.91 10.20
C CYS A 86 -14.12 -6.50 8.87
N GLY A 87 -13.37 -6.29 7.79
CA GLY A 87 -13.94 -6.13 6.45
C GLY A 87 -13.56 -7.30 5.56
N MET A 88 -14.47 -7.69 4.67
CA MET A 88 -14.24 -8.76 3.71
C MET A 88 -14.75 -8.34 2.34
N ILE A 89 -14.02 -8.69 1.29
CA ILE A 89 -14.50 -8.68 -0.09
C ILE A 89 -14.82 -10.10 -0.52
N SER A 90 -15.80 -10.29 -1.40
CA SER A 90 -16.18 -11.63 -1.88
C SER A 90 -16.08 -11.72 -3.39
N ASN A 91 -15.49 -12.82 -3.86
CA ASN A 91 -15.32 -13.17 -5.28
C ASN A 91 -14.81 -12.00 -6.13
N SER A 92 -13.90 -11.19 -5.58
CA SER A 92 -13.33 -10.06 -6.30
C SER A 92 -12.25 -10.55 -7.26
N GLU A 93 -12.40 -10.22 -8.54
CA GLU A 93 -11.43 -10.56 -9.59
C GLU A 93 -10.36 -9.47 -9.80
N THR A 94 -10.58 -8.29 -9.23
CA THR A 94 -9.67 -7.14 -9.26
C THR A 94 -9.41 -6.64 -7.83
N PRO A 95 -8.25 -6.00 -7.56
CA PRO A 95 -8.01 -5.36 -6.28
C PRO A 95 -9.09 -4.31 -5.99
N GLN A 96 -9.50 -4.22 -4.72
CA GLN A 96 -10.55 -3.30 -4.29
C GLN A 96 -9.95 -2.12 -3.56
N LEU A 97 -10.31 -0.89 -3.97
CA LEU A 97 -9.81 0.32 -3.35
C LEU A 97 -10.15 0.32 -1.85
N GLY A 98 -9.10 0.42 -1.03
CA GLY A 98 -9.15 0.42 0.42
C GLY A 98 -8.71 1.76 1.01
N ALA A 99 -8.98 1.91 2.30
CA ALA A 99 -8.65 3.13 3.04
C ALA A 99 -7.32 3.05 3.78
N PHE A 100 -6.87 1.83 4.11
CA PHE A 100 -5.84 1.61 5.11
C PHE A 100 -4.81 0.59 4.67
N TRP A 101 -3.57 0.86 5.05
CA TRP A 101 -2.38 0.06 4.88
C TRP A 101 -2.21 -0.87 6.09
N SER A 102 -1.59 -2.02 5.87
CA SER A 102 -1.24 -2.99 6.90
C SER A 102 0.27 -3.23 6.90
N ASP A 103 0.80 -3.32 8.10
CA ASP A 103 2.17 -3.72 8.43
C ASP A 103 2.50 -5.14 7.99
N SER A 104 1.54 -6.06 8.11
CA SER A 104 1.72 -7.48 7.80
C SER A 104 1.87 -7.80 6.31
N PHE A 105 1.38 -6.94 5.42
CA PHE A 105 1.50 -7.13 3.97
C PHE A 105 1.31 -5.82 3.19
N SER A 106 2.31 -5.49 2.37
CA SER A 106 2.29 -4.38 1.43
C SER A 106 3.12 -4.71 0.19
N PHE A 107 2.52 -4.59 -0.99
CA PHE A 107 3.16 -4.85 -2.28
C PHE A 107 2.83 -3.75 -3.28
N GLY A 108 3.84 -3.25 -3.97
CA GLY A 108 3.66 -2.26 -5.03
C GLY A 108 4.98 -1.89 -5.65
N LYS A 109 4.98 -0.86 -6.51
CA LYS A 109 6.23 -0.36 -7.09
C LYS A 109 7.15 0.19 -6.01
N CYS A 110 8.44 -0.09 -6.10
CA CYS A 110 9.42 0.37 -5.11
C CYS A 110 9.53 1.90 -4.99
N HIS A 111 9.04 2.65 -5.99
CA HIS A 111 8.99 4.10 -5.87
C HIS A 111 8.10 4.55 -4.69
N ALA A 112 7.14 3.76 -4.22
CA ALA A 112 6.38 4.05 -3.00
C ALA A 112 7.27 4.14 -1.76
N GLU A 113 8.23 3.21 -1.64
CA GLU A 113 9.15 3.16 -0.51
C GLU A 113 10.24 4.24 -0.61
N HIS A 114 10.69 4.57 -1.83
CA HIS A 114 11.65 5.66 -2.05
C HIS A 114 11.05 7.05 -1.80
N ASN A 115 9.86 7.30 -2.33
CA ASN A 115 9.21 8.62 -2.24
C ASN A 115 8.57 8.85 -0.87
N VAL A 116 8.14 7.76 -0.22
CA VAL A 116 7.47 7.82 1.07
C VAL A 116 8.16 6.83 2.01
N PRO A 117 9.37 7.12 2.49
CA PRO A 117 10.10 6.20 3.36
C PRO A 117 9.43 6.07 4.73
N ALA A 118 9.51 4.87 5.31
CA ALA A 118 9.09 4.66 6.70
C ALA A 118 9.88 5.56 7.67
N ASP A 119 9.18 6.17 8.62
CA ASP A 119 9.76 7.08 9.62
C ASP A 119 10.55 6.29 10.68
N PRO A 120 11.89 6.41 10.74
CA PRO A 120 12.71 5.66 11.68
C PRO A 120 12.61 6.21 13.11
N TYR A 121 11.93 7.35 13.33
CA TYR A 121 11.74 8.01 14.62
C TYR A 121 10.41 7.64 15.29
N LEU A 122 9.81 6.51 14.90
CA LEU A 122 8.60 5.95 15.51
C LEU A 122 8.80 4.55 16.14
N PRO A 123 9.91 4.26 16.85
CA PRO A 123 10.06 2.97 17.52
C PRO A 123 8.92 2.74 18.53
N TRP A 124 8.44 1.50 18.59
CA TRP A 124 7.38 1.07 19.53
C TRP A 124 6.01 1.71 19.28
N LEU A 125 5.78 2.34 18.12
CA LEU A 125 4.47 2.88 17.75
C LEU A 125 3.54 1.76 17.23
N TRP A 126 3.04 0.94 18.13
CA TRP A 126 2.18 -0.18 17.75
C TRP A 126 0.82 0.27 17.21
N ASN A 127 0.36 -0.36 16.13
CA ASN A 127 -0.97 -0.25 15.51
C ASN A 127 -1.28 1.10 14.81
N SER A 128 -0.89 2.22 15.43
CA SER A 128 -1.12 3.56 14.85
C SER A 128 -0.12 3.91 13.74
N GLU A 129 1.00 3.19 13.64
CA GLU A 129 1.93 3.30 12.52
C GLU A 129 1.25 3.01 11.18
N ALA A 130 0.36 2.02 11.14
CA ALA A 130 -0.37 1.66 9.94
C ALA A 130 -1.32 2.77 9.48
N PHE A 131 -2.00 3.45 10.42
CA PHE A 131 -2.81 4.62 10.10
C PHE A 131 -1.96 5.77 9.56
N LEU A 132 -0.87 6.10 10.24
CA LEU A 132 0.01 7.18 9.81
C LEU A 132 0.59 6.88 8.42
N ARG A 133 1.07 5.65 8.19
CA ARG A 133 1.59 5.20 6.89
C ARG A 133 0.54 5.32 5.79
N SER A 134 -0.71 4.93 6.09
CA SER A 134 -1.84 5.06 5.15
C SER A 134 -2.07 6.52 4.74
N ALA A 135 -2.13 7.42 5.72
CA ALA A 135 -2.34 8.84 5.50
C ALA A 135 -1.19 9.46 4.68
N ILE A 136 0.05 9.13 5.01
CA ILE A 136 1.22 9.66 4.31
C ILE A 136 1.25 9.14 2.86
N LEU A 137 1.06 7.84 2.62
CA LEU A 137 0.99 7.30 1.25
C LEU A 137 -0.11 7.99 0.43
N TRP A 138 -1.32 8.09 0.99
CA TRP A 138 -2.47 8.65 0.30
C TRP A 138 -2.31 10.14 -0.04
N THR A 139 -1.71 10.92 0.86
CA THR A 139 -1.43 12.35 0.65
C THR A 139 -0.28 12.61 -0.33
N HIS A 140 0.60 11.62 -0.56
CA HIS A 140 1.57 11.62 -1.65
C HIS A 140 1.00 11.15 -3.01
N GLY A 141 -0.28 10.76 -3.04
CA GLY A 141 -0.99 10.39 -4.26
C GLY A 141 -1.06 8.89 -4.53
N TYR A 142 -0.57 8.05 -3.61
CA TYR A 142 -0.75 6.59 -3.72
C TYR A 142 -2.18 6.17 -3.37
N GLU A 143 -2.59 5.03 -3.90
CA GLU A 143 -3.87 4.40 -3.60
C GLU A 143 -3.64 3.01 -3.00
N LEU A 144 -4.40 2.70 -1.96
CA LEU A 144 -4.30 1.44 -1.25
C LEU A 144 -5.38 0.50 -1.77
N TYR A 145 -5.03 -0.75 -2.03
CA TYR A 145 -5.98 -1.74 -2.53
C TYR A 145 -5.89 -3.01 -1.70
N SER A 146 -7.03 -3.55 -1.28
CA SER A 146 -7.07 -4.92 -0.79
C SER A 146 -6.93 -5.86 -1.98
N PRO A 147 -6.03 -6.86 -1.92
CA PRO A 147 -5.82 -7.81 -3.00
C PRO A 147 -7.12 -8.50 -3.39
N SER A 148 -7.25 -8.82 -4.68
CA SER A 148 -8.32 -9.71 -5.14
C SER A 148 -8.07 -11.15 -4.68
N GLU A 149 -8.94 -12.06 -5.10
CA GLU A 149 -8.66 -13.49 -4.94
C GLU A 149 -7.30 -13.90 -5.51
N ASN A 150 -6.88 -13.30 -6.63
CA ASN A 150 -5.61 -13.63 -7.26
C ASN A 150 -4.41 -13.13 -6.46
N GLY A 151 -4.49 -11.92 -5.88
CA GLY A 151 -3.40 -11.36 -5.08
C GLY A 151 -3.40 -11.83 -3.62
N SER A 152 -4.40 -12.61 -3.20
CA SER A 152 -4.47 -13.18 -1.86
C SER A 152 -3.61 -14.45 -1.76
N VAL A 153 -2.30 -14.26 -1.83
CA VAL A 153 -1.26 -15.32 -1.88
C VAL A 153 -0.37 -15.39 -0.65
N VAL A 154 -0.56 -14.45 0.28
CA VAL A 154 0.16 -14.39 1.54
C VAL A 154 -0.82 -14.74 2.66
N SER A 155 -0.38 -15.60 3.56
CA SER A 155 -1.05 -15.89 4.83
C SER A 155 -0.14 -15.52 5.99
N HIS A 156 -0.72 -15.30 7.17
CA HIS A 156 -0.02 -14.82 8.36
C HIS A 156 -0.27 -15.73 9.56
N ASN A 157 0.75 -15.99 10.36
CA ASN A 157 0.61 -16.77 11.59
C ASN A 157 0.26 -15.86 12.78
N TYR A 158 -1.03 -15.78 13.13
CA TYR A 158 -1.50 -15.05 14.30
C TYR A 158 -1.48 -15.86 15.60
N THR A 159 -0.79 -17.02 15.67
CA THR A 159 -0.69 -17.78 16.93
C THR A 159 0.12 -17.02 17.99
N GLU A 160 -0.30 -17.11 19.25
CA GLU A 160 0.33 -16.41 20.39
C GLU A 160 1.61 -17.09 20.92
N ASN A 161 2.23 -17.98 20.15
CA ASN A 161 3.42 -18.70 20.60
C ASN A 161 4.61 -17.73 20.76
N GLU A 162 5.00 -17.45 22.01
CA GLU A 162 6.08 -16.51 22.33
C GLU A 162 7.42 -16.91 21.69
N ASN A 163 7.68 -18.21 21.49
CA ASN A 163 8.90 -18.68 20.84
C ASN A 163 8.98 -18.31 19.36
N GLU A 164 7.84 -18.06 18.71
CA GLU A 164 7.72 -17.67 17.30
C GLU A 164 7.61 -16.15 17.13
N ARG A 165 7.30 -15.41 18.20
CA ARG A 165 7.10 -13.95 18.20
C ARG A 165 8.18 -13.14 18.92
N SER A 166 9.04 -13.78 19.70
CA SER A 166 10.03 -13.07 20.53
C SER A 166 11.14 -12.47 19.66
N TRP A 167 11.35 -11.16 19.79
CA TRP A 167 12.44 -10.42 19.15
C TRP A 167 13.83 -10.76 19.70
N GLY A 168 13.94 -11.72 20.64
CA GLY A 168 15.20 -12.25 21.19
C GLY A 168 16.13 -11.22 21.85
N SER A 169 15.71 -9.96 21.90
CA SER A 169 16.56 -8.83 22.23
C SER A 169 16.18 -8.32 23.62
N ALA A 170 17.16 -8.30 24.53
CA ALA A 170 17.01 -7.59 25.79
C ALA A 170 17.06 -6.09 25.50
N PHE A 171 16.00 -5.38 25.85
CA PHE A 171 15.94 -3.93 25.73
C PHE A 171 16.08 -3.30 27.12
N ASP A 172 16.77 -2.17 27.18
CA ASP A 172 16.75 -1.33 28.38
C ASP A 172 15.35 -0.70 28.52
N GLU A 173 14.65 -1.03 29.59
CA GLU A 173 13.24 -0.63 29.79
C GLU A 173 13.08 0.90 29.92
N GLU A 174 14.09 1.60 30.47
CA GLU A 174 14.06 3.06 30.57
C GLU A 174 14.16 3.70 29.17
N THR A 175 15.10 3.23 28.34
CA THR A 175 15.26 3.66 26.95
C THR A 175 14.00 3.39 26.14
N LYS A 176 13.46 2.16 26.21
CA LYS A 176 12.21 1.78 25.53
C LYS A 176 11.04 2.66 25.94
N THR A 177 10.87 2.92 27.23
CA THR A 177 9.79 3.79 27.75
C THR A 177 9.91 5.20 27.17
N ARG A 178 11.12 5.76 27.18
CA ARG A 178 11.40 7.09 26.62
C ARG A 178 11.16 7.15 25.11
N GLU A 179 11.67 6.19 24.35
CA GLU A 179 11.48 6.10 22.91
C GLU A 179 10.01 5.95 22.53
N MET A 180 9.27 5.13 23.28
CA MET A 180 7.83 4.97 23.11
C MET A 180 7.08 6.28 23.38
N GLU A 181 7.42 7.04 24.43
CA GLU A 181 6.81 8.35 24.71
C GLU A 181 7.05 9.34 23.55
N LEU A 182 8.30 9.45 23.09
CA LEU A 182 8.68 10.33 21.98
C LEU A 182 7.96 9.96 20.68
N SER A 183 7.90 8.67 20.35
CA SER A 183 7.25 8.15 19.14
C SER A 183 5.75 8.42 19.16
N ASN A 184 5.10 8.20 20.30
CA ASN A 184 3.67 8.47 20.46
C ASN A 184 3.37 9.97 20.34
N ASN A 185 4.18 10.83 20.94
CA ASN A 185 4.00 12.28 20.83
C ASN A 185 4.32 12.80 19.42
N ARG A 186 5.29 12.19 18.72
CA ARG A 186 5.57 12.48 17.31
C ARG A 186 4.40 12.09 16.41
N TYR A 187 3.82 10.91 16.59
CA TYR A 187 2.59 10.50 15.91
C TYR A 187 1.46 11.51 16.16
N ARG A 188 1.19 11.84 17.43
CA ARG A 188 0.15 12.80 17.81
C ARG A 188 0.36 14.18 17.19
N LEU A 189 1.59 14.67 17.17
CA LEU A 189 1.96 15.91 16.51
C LEU A 189 1.62 15.87 15.01
N GLN A 190 1.97 14.79 14.30
CA GLN A 190 1.69 14.64 12.87
C GLN A 190 0.19 14.61 12.57
N VAL A 191 -0.58 13.81 13.32
CA VAL A 191 -2.03 13.66 13.08
C VAL A 191 -2.89 14.78 13.67
N GLY A 192 -2.27 15.77 14.33
CA GLY A 192 -2.96 16.88 14.98
C GLY A 192 -3.72 16.49 16.27
N ALA A 193 -3.37 15.37 16.89
CA ALA A 193 -3.98 14.93 18.14
C ALA A 193 -3.36 15.65 19.36
N PRO A 194 -4.16 15.98 20.39
CA PRO A 194 -3.64 16.58 21.62
C PRO A 194 -2.60 15.71 22.33
N PHE A 195 -1.51 16.31 22.80
CA PHE A 195 -0.50 15.65 23.64
C PHE A 195 0.17 16.63 24.61
N LYS A 196 0.90 16.08 25.59
CA LYS A 196 1.75 16.82 26.54
C LYS A 196 3.08 16.08 26.67
N GLY A 197 4.15 16.81 26.94
CA GLY A 197 5.48 16.24 27.16
C GLY A 197 6.43 16.45 25.99
N PRO A 198 7.60 15.78 26.02
CA PRO A 198 8.61 15.91 24.99
C PRO A 198 8.15 15.28 23.66
N VAL A 199 8.64 15.82 22.54
CA VAL A 199 8.38 15.30 21.20
C VAL A 199 9.66 15.36 20.38
N ASP A 200 9.91 14.31 19.59
CA ASP A 200 11.01 14.28 18.64
C ASP A 200 10.55 14.81 17.27
N THR A 201 11.12 15.94 16.86
CA THR A 201 10.84 16.61 15.58
C THR A 201 11.97 16.46 14.56
N VAL A 202 12.94 15.58 14.81
CA VAL A 202 14.03 15.32 13.86
C VAL A 202 13.47 14.87 12.50
N GLU A 203 13.94 15.52 11.44
CA GLU A 203 13.54 15.28 10.05
C GLU A 203 12.01 15.22 9.82
N LEU A 204 11.19 15.89 10.64
CA LEU A 204 9.73 15.76 10.56
C LEU A 204 9.18 16.09 9.16
N ASP A 205 9.73 17.11 8.49
CA ASP A 205 9.35 17.52 7.13
C ASP A 205 9.59 16.43 6.07
N LYS A 206 10.52 15.51 6.30
CA LYS A 206 10.84 14.42 5.37
C LYS A 206 9.85 13.25 5.47
N TYR A 207 9.23 13.10 6.65
CA TYR A 207 8.30 12.02 6.97
C TYR A 207 6.86 12.54 7.15
N SER A 208 6.60 13.80 6.79
CA SER A 208 5.28 14.43 6.90
C SER A 208 4.34 14.01 5.77
N PHE A 209 3.08 14.45 5.85
CA PHE A 209 2.11 14.27 4.77
C PHE A 209 2.55 14.90 3.46
N GLY A 210 2.12 14.30 2.36
CA GLY A 210 2.35 14.79 1.01
C GLY A 210 1.43 15.96 0.65
N ASN A 211 1.60 16.48 -0.56
CA ASN A 211 0.84 17.62 -1.06
C ASN A 211 -0.05 17.29 -2.27
N ALA A 212 -0.11 16.03 -2.73
CA ALA A 212 -1.02 15.62 -3.80
C ALA A 212 -2.48 15.77 -3.38
N ARG A 213 -2.77 15.42 -2.11
CA ARG A 213 -4.04 15.62 -1.41
C ARG A 213 -3.75 15.96 0.05
N THR A 214 -4.68 16.64 0.72
CA THR A 214 -4.50 17.07 2.13
C THR A 214 -4.87 15.96 3.11
N TYR A 215 -4.30 16.02 4.32
CA TYR A 215 -4.67 15.11 5.41
C TYR A 215 -6.16 15.21 5.79
N LEU A 216 -6.76 16.41 5.73
CA LEU A 216 -8.20 16.58 5.97
C LEU A 216 -9.05 15.83 4.93
N GLN A 217 -8.65 15.85 3.65
CA GLN A 217 -9.30 15.04 2.61
C GLN A 217 -9.14 13.55 2.88
N TYR A 218 -8.01 13.11 3.47
CA TYR A 218 -7.84 11.72 3.87
C TYR A 218 -8.78 11.33 5.00
N LEU A 219 -8.94 12.17 6.03
CA LEU A 219 -9.91 11.93 7.11
C LEU A 219 -11.35 11.82 6.58
N GLU A 220 -11.74 12.69 5.63
CA GLU A 220 -13.05 12.60 4.96
C GLU A 220 -13.17 11.32 4.13
N PHE A 221 -12.13 10.96 3.37
CA PHE A 221 -12.08 9.74 2.56
C PHE A 221 -12.27 8.49 3.41
N THR A 222 -11.58 8.41 4.55
CA THR A 222 -11.67 7.25 5.46
C THR A 222 -12.91 7.29 6.35
N GLY A 223 -13.49 8.47 6.61
CA GLY A 223 -14.56 8.65 7.59
C GLY A 223 -14.04 8.76 9.03
N MET A 224 -12.75 9.01 9.23
CA MET A 224 -12.15 9.14 10.55
C MET A 224 -12.25 10.56 11.10
N THR A 225 -12.33 10.67 12.43
CA THR A 225 -12.35 11.96 13.12
C THR A 225 -11.52 11.95 14.39
N TYR A 226 -11.03 13.11 14.81
CA TYR A 226 -10.41 13.32 16.12
C TYR A 226 -11.29 14.22 17.01
N GLU A 227 -12.52 14.49 16.58
CA GLU A 227 -13.50 15.22 17.38
C GLU A 227 -13.93 14.38 18.59
N GLU A 228 -13.89 14.99 19.77
CA GLU A 228 -14.22 14.31 21.02
C GLU A 228 -15.70 13.88 21.03
N GLY A 229 -15.94 12.60 21.34
CA GLY A 229 -17.29 12.05 21.43
C GLY A 229 -17.94 11.70 20.08
N VAL A 230 -17.19 11.75 18.97
CA VAL A 230 -17.64 11.32 17.66
C VAL A 230 -16.91 10.04 17.25
N ASP A 231 -17.67 9.01 16.89
CA ASP A 231 -17.12 7.74 16.41
C ASP A 231 -16.69 7.83 14.94
N ASP A 232 -15.65 7.07 14.58
CA ASP A 232 -15.23 6.90 13.19
C ASP A 232 -16.35 6.23 12.36
N ILE A 233 -16.52 6.64 11.11
CA ILE A 233 -17.38 5.96 10.13
C ILE A 233 -16.53 4.92 9.41
N ALA A 234 -17.01 3.67 9.38
CA ALA A 234 -16.34 2.60 8.64
C ALA A 234 -16.21 2.94 7.14
N ALA A 235 -14.99 2.81 6.62
CA ALA A 235 -14.65 2.92 5.20
C ALA A 235 -15.06 1.69 4.35
N CYS A 236 -15.96 0.84 4.85
CA CYS A 236 -16.37 -0.41 4.18
C CYS A 236 -17.39 -0.23 3.06
N ARG A 237 -17.77 1.01 2.76
CA ARG A 237 -18.53 1.37 1.56
C ARG A 237 -17.63 1.19 0.34
N GLN A 238 -18.21 1.10 -0.85
CA GLN A 238 -17.42 1.17 -2.08
C GLN A 238 -16.71 2.54 -2.11
N LEU A 239 -15.39 2.53 -1.99
CA LEU A 239 -14.58 3.72 -2.12
C LEU A 239 -14.38 4.03 -3.61
N HIS A 240 -14.24 5.31 -3.91
CA HIS A 240 -13.95 5.82 -5.24
C HIS A 240 -12.70 6.68 -5.18
N TRP A 241 -11.94 6.70 -6.28
CA TRP A 241 -10.76 7.54 -6.40
C TRP A 241 -11.12 9.02 -6.17
N VAL A 242 -10.28 9.69 -5.38
CA VAL A 242 -10.41 11.13 -5.09
C VAL A 242 -9.37 11.88 -5.91
N PRO A 243 -9.78 12.87 -6.73
CA PRO A 243 -8.86 13.65 -7.54
C PRO A 243 -7.74 14.32 -6.75
N TYR A 244 -6.55 14.38 -7.33
CA TYR A 244 -5.43 15.11 -6.75
C TYR A 244 -5.71 16.62 -6.74
N THR A 245 -5.59 17.24 -5.57
CA THR A 245 -5.61 18.70 -5.41
C THR A 245 -4.36 19.32 -6.07
N ASN A 246 -3.24 18.59 -6.07
CA ASN A 246 -2.01 18.96 -6.76
C ASN A 246 -1.48 17.77 -7.58
N ALA A 247 -1.95 17.64 -8.82
CA ALA A 247 -1.49 16.59 -9.73
C ALA A 247 0.02 16.65 -10.03
N SER A 248 0.64 17.84 -9.97
CA SER A 248 2.08 17.98 -10.27
C SER A 248 2.98 17.18 -9.32
N ALA A 249 2.52 16.95 -8.09
CA ALA A 249 3.22 16.11 -7.12
C ALA A 249 3.35 14.66 -7.61
N VAL A 250 2.25 14.11 -8.14
CA VAL A 250 2.21 12.73 -8.67
C VAL A 250 2.92 12.65 -10.02
N GLU A 251 2.73 13.63 -10.88
CA GLU A 251 3.43 13.71 -12.17
C GLU A 251 4.96 13.74 -12.01
N SER A 252 5.46 14.37 -10.95
CA SER A 252 6.89 14.37 -10.62
C SER A 252 7.41 12.99 -10.20
N ILE A 253 6.57 12.19 -9.52
CA ILE A 253 6.91 10.82 -9.13
C ILE A 253 6.93 9.91 -10.36
N MET A 254 5.88 10.01 -11.19
CA MET A 254 5.71 9.21 -12.40
C MET A 254 6.80 9.48 -13.44
N GLY A 255 7.30 10.72 -13.50
CA GLY A 255 8.39 11.09 -14.40
C GLY A 255 8.01 10.97 -15.89
N ASP A 256 9.03 10.96 -16.76
CA ASP A 256 8.93 10.67 -18.20
C ASP A 256 7.84 11.41 -18.99
N GLY A 257 7.45 12.60 -18.50
CA GLY A 257 6.41 13.42 -19.12
C GLY A 257 4.99 12.87 -18.96
N TRP A 258 4.77 11.90 -18.06
CA TRP A 258 3.42 11.45 -17.72
C TRP A 258 2.60 12.61 -17.15
N LYS A 259 1.36 12.73 -17.60
CA LYS A 259 0.39 13.74 -17.17
C LYS A 259 -0.93 13.06 -16.86
N LEU A 260 -1.52 13.41 -15.72
CA LEU A 260 -2.85 12.91 -15.34
C LEU A 260 -3.90 13.29 -16.39
N HIS A 261 -3.77 14.50 -16.93
CA HIS A 261 -4.58 15.00 -18.03
C HIS A 261 -3.66 15.33 -19.21
N PRO A 262 -3.50 14.41 -20.18
CA PRO A 262 -2.72 14.70 -21.37
C PRO A 262 -3.36 15.83 -22.17
N ASP A 263 -2.55 16.76 -22.67
CA ASP A 263 -3.02 17.88 -23.49
C ASP A 263 -3.83 17.35 -24.68
N VAL A 264 -5.13 17.65 -24.70
CA VAL A 264 -6.09 17.17 -25.72
C VAL A 264 -5.76 17.66 -27.14
N HIS A 265 -4.75 18.53 -27.30
CA HIS A 265 -4.43 19.20 -28.55
C HIS A 265 -3.34 18.57 -29.43
N THR A 266 -2.74 17.41 -29.08
CA THR A 266 -1.59 16.87 -29.85
C THR A 266 -1.76 15.49 -30.48
N LYS A 267 -2.97 14.92 -30.57
CA LYS A 267 -3.19 13.73 -31.43
C LYS A 267 -4.38 13.93 -32.37
N GLY A 268 -4.07 14.30 -33.60
CA GLY A 268 -5.03 14.39 -34.70
C GLY A 268 -5.82 13.09 -34.86
N THR A 269 -7.14 13.25 -35.01
CA THR A 269 -8.22 12.46 -35.66
C THR A 269 -8.06 11.00 -36.11
N LYS A 270 -6.92 10.32 -35.95
CA LYS A 270 -6.70 8.93 -36.34
C LYS A 270 -7.02 7.94 -35.20
N GLY A 271 -6.72 8.27 -33.94
CA GLY A 271 -6.84 7.34 -32.82
C GLY A 271 -8.26 7.05 -32.31
N ARG A 272 -9.26 7.88 -32.65
CA ARG A 272 -10.63 7.70 -32.16
C ARG A 272 -11.35 6.51 -32.80
N LYS A 273 -10.99 6.13 -34.03
CA LYS A 273 -11.57 4.98 -34.73
C LYS A 273 -10.98 3.64 -34.27
N ASP A 274 -9.74 3.63 -33.78
CA ASP A 274 -9.08 2.40 -33.35
C ASP A 274 -9.54 1.95 -31.94
N LEU A 275 -9.92 2.90 -31.08
CA LEU A 275 -10.48 2.62 -29.75
C LEU A 275 -11.91 2.07 -29.81
N GLU A 276 -12.73 2.53 -30.76
CA GLU A 276 -14.09 2.01 -30.96
C GLU A 276 -14.09 0.59 -31.55
N ALA A 277 -13.02 0.16 -32.22
CA ALA A 277 -12.87 -1.20 -32.75
C ALA A 277 -12.45 -2.24 -31.69
N LYS A 278 -11.77 -1.83 -30.61
CA LYS A 278 -11.30 -2.73 -29.54
C LYS A 278 -12.31 -2.98 -28.42
N ALA A 279 -13.36 -2.16 -28.30
CA ALA A 279 -14.38 -2.30 -27.26
C ALA A 279 -15.36 -3.49 -27.48
N GLY A 280 -15.15 -4.31 -28.51
CA GLY A 280 -16.10 -5.34 -28.94
C GLY A 280 -15.65 -6.80 -28.83
N THR A 281 -14.52 -7.11 -28.20
CA THR A 281 -14.03 -8.50 -28.14
C THR A 281 -13.48 -8.83 -26.75
N GLN A 282 -14.16 -9.76 -26.06
CA GLN A 282 -13.65 -10.42 -24.86
C GLN A 282 -12.58 -11.43 -25.32
N LEU A 283 -11.33 -11.20 -24.95
CA LEU A 283 -10.19 -12.04 -25.32
C LEU A 283 -10.16 -13.29 -24.43
N SER A 284 -9.64 -14.38 -24.98
CA SER A 284 -9.43 -15.62 -24.23
C SER A 284 -8.23 -15.51 -23.28
N LEU A 285 -8.21 -16.32 -22.21
CA LEU A 285 -7.14 -16.34 -21.20
C LEU A 285 -5.74 -16.57 -21.82
N GLU A 286 -5.66 -17.33 -22.91
CA GLU A 286 -4.41 -17.56 -23.65
C GLU A 286 -3.92 -16.31 -24.40
N GLU A 287 -4.85 -15.47 -24.87
CA GLU A 287 -4.52 -14.19 -25.52
C GLU A 287 -4.12 -13.12 -24.50
N GLU A 288 -4.69 -13.13 -23.29
CA GLU A 288 -4.26 -12.28 -22.18
C GLU A 288 -2.83 -12.63 -21.74
N LEU A 289 -2.51 -13.92 -21.59
CA LEU A 289 -1.15 -14.37 -21.27
C LEU A 289 -0.14 -14.02 -22.37
N SER A 290 -0.51 -14.09 -23.65
CA SER A 290 0.37 -13.67 -24.75
C SER A 290 0.62 -12.16 -24.78
N GLN A 291 -0.35 -11.35 -24.34
CA GLN A 291 -0.19 -9.90 -24.23
C GLN A 291 0.69 -9.51 -23.05
N ILE A 292 0.73 -10.33 -21.99
CA ILE A 292 1.68 -10.19 -20.88
C ILE A 292 3.11 -10.41 -21.40
N ASP A 293 3.36 -11.44 -22.22
CA ASP A 293 4.67 -11.68 -22.86
C ASP A 293 5.09 -10.54 -23.81
N ASP A 294 4.15 -9.98 -24.58
CA ASP A 294 4.41 -8.82 -25.44
C ASP A 294 4.69 -7.54 -24.60
N PHE A 295 4.04 -7.38 -23.45
CA PHE A 295 4.30 -6.28 -22.52
C PHE A 295 5.69 -6.42 -21.87
N PHE A 296 6.10 -7.62 -21.48
CA PHE A 296 7.46 -7.92 -21.02
C PHE A 296 8.51 -7.66 -22.12
N THR A 297 8.18 -7.97 -23.38
CA THR A 297 9.07 -7.71 -24.53
C THR A 297 9.18 -6.22 -24.84
N ALA A 298 8.09 -5.46 -24.72
CA ALA A 298 8.08 -4.00 -24.89
C ALA A 298 8.82 -3.27 -23.75
N ALA A 299 8.74 -3.77 -22.52
CA ALA A 299 9.51 -3.28 -21.37
C ALA A 299 11.02 -3.54 -21.54
N MET A 300 11.40 -4.69 -22.10
CA MET A 300 12.80 -5.00 -22.42
C MET A 300 13.35 -4.19 -23.62
N TRP A 301 12.52 -3.85 -24.61
CA TRP A 301 12.97 -3.07 -25.79
C TRP A 301 13.23 -1.58 -25.51
N ARG A 302 12.75 -1.03 -24.39
CA ARG A 302 13.08 0.34 -23.96
C ARG A 302 14.47 0.49 -23.30
N ARG A 303 15.31 -0.57 -23.32
CA ARG A 303 16.69 -0.53 -22.77
C ARG A 303 17.82 -0.31 -23.78
N ASN A 304 17.55 -0.11 -25.07
CA ASN A 304 18.61 0.17 -26.07
C ASN A 304 18.40 1.49 -26.82
N ALA A 305 18.56 2.62 -26.13
CA ALA A 305 18.94 3.88 -26.77
C ALA A 305 20.45 4.07 -26.56
N PRO A 306 21.26 4.24 -27.63
CA PRO A 306 22.72 4.26 -27.51
C PRO A 306 23.20 5.53 -26.79
N HIS A 307 24.02 5.34 -25.75
CA HIS A 307 24.85 6.38 -25.16
C HIS A 307 25.69 7.07 -26.24
N LYS A 308 25.48 8.37 -26.45
CA LYS A 308 26.46 9.22 -27.12
C LYS A 308 27.54 9.58 -26.12
N ASN A 309 28.76 9.16 -26.43
CA ASN A 309 30.00 9.59 -25.79
C ASN A 309 30.10 11.12 -25.76
N ALA A 310 30.52 11.66 -24.62
CA ALA A 310 31.14 12.97 -24.54
C ALA A 310 32.54 12.78 -23.95
N GLU A 311 33.53 13.18 -24.75
CA GLU A 311 34.90 13.50 -24.32
C GLU A 311 34.91 14.69 -23.35
#